data_AF-A0A381SLT9-F1
#
_entry.id   AF-A0A381SLT9-F1
#
_cell.length_a   1.000
_cell.length_b   1.000
_cell.length_c   1.000
_cell.angle_alpha   90.00
_cell.angle_beta   90.00
_cell.angle_gamma   90.00
#
_symmetry.space_group_name_H-M   'P 1'
#
loop_
_entity.id
_entity.type
_entity.pdbx_description
1 polymer ?
#
loop_
_entity_poly.entity_id
_entity_poly.type
_entity_poly.pdbx_seq_one_letter_code
_entity_poly.pdbx_strand_id
1 'polypeptide(L)' 'MPNIKILTEAELRKTVPLDINVIDCIESAFSELASGKVIMPPILSMP' A
#
# COMPACT_ATOMS: atom_id res chain seq x y z
N MET A 1 22.72 -7.00 7.07
CA MET A 1 21.72 -5.97 7.48
C MET A 1 20.84 -5.69 6.28
N PRO A 2 19.51 -5.78 6.38
CA PRO A 2 18.66 -5.46 5.24
C PRO A 2 18.78 -3.96 4.92
N ASN A 3 18.78 -3.61 3.64
CA ASN A 3 18.78 -2.22 3.19
C ASN A 3 17.36 -1.66 3.41
N ILE A 4 17.16 -0.94 4.51
CA ILE A 4 15.87 -0.33 4.86
C ILE A 4 15.89 1.12 4.36
N LYS A 5 14.95 1.47 3.50
CA LYS A 5 14.75 2.85 3.03
C LYS A 5 13.74 3.55 3.95
N ILE A 6 14.18 4.60 4.63
CA ILE A 6 13.31 5.47 5.43
C ILE A 6 12.88 6.64 4.55
N LEU A 7 11.59 6.93 4.54
CA LEU A 7 11.01 8.05 3.79
C LEU A 7 10.32 9.02 4.75
N THR A 8 10.53 10.30 4.52
CA THR A 8 9.77 11.40 5.13
C THR A 8 8.40 11.52 4.49
N GLU A 9 7.49 12.23 5.16
CA GLU A 9 6.15 12.52 4.64
C GLU A 9 6.20 13.27 3.28
N ALA A 10 7.10 14.24 3.14
CA ALA A 10 7.29 14.98 1.89
C ALA A 10 7.81 14.10 0.74
N GLU A 11 8.60 13.06 1.03
CA GLU A 11 9.05 12.07 0.06
C GLU A 11 7.92 11.10 -0.32
N LEU A 12 7.14 10.64 0.66
CA LEU A 12 5.98 9.77 0.43
C LEU A 12 4.94 10.43 -0.48
N ARG A 13 4.62 11.71 -0.27
CA ARG A 13 3.67 12.45 -1.12
C ARG A 13 4.07 12.52 -2.59
N LYS A 14 5.37 12.43 -2.90
CA LYS A 14 5.88 12.43 -4.28
C LYS A 14 5.94 11.04 -4.89
N THR A 15 5.81 9.99 -4.08
CA THR A 15 6.08 8.61 -4.49
C THR A 15 4.88 7.97 -5.20
N VAL A 16 3.66 8.42 -4.93
CA VAL A 16 2.44 7.83 -5.49
C VAL A 16 1.67 8.89 -6.30
N PRO A 17 2.01 9.10 -7.58
CA PRO A 17 1.18 9.91 -8.46
C PRO A 17 -0.17 9.23 -8.72
N LEU A 18 -1.20 10.03 -8.95
CA LEU A 18 -2.52 9.52 -9.39
C LEU A 18 -2.47 9.27 -10.90
N ASP A 19 -1.95 8.11 -11.28
CA ASP A 19 -1.81 7.66 -12.67
C ASP A 19 -2.43 6.26 -12.91
N ILE A 20 -2.25 5.70 -14.11
CA ILE A 20 -2.79 4.38 -14.43
C ILE A 20 -2.11 3.25 -13.64
N ASN A 21 -0.83 3.41 -13.29
CA ASN A 21 -0.09 2.39 -12.56
C ASN A 21 -0.65 2.21 -11.13
N VAL A 22 -1.05 3.31 -10.48
CA VAL A 22 -1.70 3.20 -9.17
C VAL A 22 -3.08 2.55 -9.27
N ILE A 23 -3.83 2.78 -10.36
CA ILE A 23 -5.12 2.14 -10.58
C ILE A 23 -4.93 0.61 -10.72
N ASP A 24 -4.02 0.17 -11.58
CA ASP A 24 -3.74 -1.26 -11.83
C ASP A 24 -3.27 -1.97 -10.54
N CYS A 25 -2.45 -1.30 -9.73
CA CYS A 25 -2.00 -1.80 -8.43
C CYS A 25 -3.18 -2.02 -7.47
N ILE A 26 -4.09 -1.05 -7.39
CA ILE A 26 -5.25 -1.14 -6.50
C ILE A 26 -6.25 -2.20 -7.00
N GLU A 27 -6.49 -2.31 -8.30
CA GLU A 27 -7.32 -3.37 -8.89
C GLU A 27 -6.78 -4.77 -8.54
N SER A 28 -5.46 -4.95 -8.69
CA SER A 28 -4.79 -6.20 -8.33
C SER A 28 -4.95 -6.53 -6.85
N ALA A 29 -4.81 -5.53 -5.97
CA ALA A 29 -5.01 -5.69 -4.54
C ALA A 29 -6.45 -6.11 -4.19
N PHE A 30 -7.45 -5.53 -4.84
CA PHE A 30 -8.85 -5.95 -4.66
C PHE A 30 -9.12 -7.37 -5.17
N SER A 31 -8.50 -7.76 -6.28
CA SER A 31 -8.60 -9.13 -6.81
C SER A 31 -8.03 -10.17 -5.84
N GLU A 32 -6.88 -9.88 -5.22
CA GLU A 32 -6.28 -10.72 -4.18
C GLU A 32 -7.14 -10.77 -2.91
N LEU A 33 -7.69 -9.64 -2.48
CA LEU A 33 -8.63 -9.59 -1.34
C LEU A 33 -9.86 -10.47 -1.60
N ALA A 34 -10.43 -10.41 -2.81
CA ALA A 34 -11.57 -11.22 -3.20
C ALA A 34 -11.25 -12.73 -3.26
N SER A 35 -9.97 -13.09 -3.45
CA SER A 35 -9.53 -14.48 -3.50
C SER A 35 -9.58 -15.17 -2.13
N GLY A 36 -9.76 -14.43 -1.02
CA GLY A 36 -9.77 -14.96 0.35
C GLY A 36 -8.42 -15.46 0.86
N LYS A 37 -7.32 -15.22 0.13
CA LYS A 37 -5.95 -15.63 0.51
C LYS A 37 -5.20 -14.56 1.28
N VAL A 38 -5.72 -13.33 1.27
CA VAL A 38 -5.13 -12.19 1.98
C VAL A 38 -5.53 -12.24 3.45
N ILE A 39 -4.54 -12.09 4.33
CA ILE A 39 -4.77 -11.89 5.76
C ILE A 39 -4.85 -10.39 6.03
N MET A 40 -6.01 -9.94 6.51
CA MET A 40 -6.21 -8.57 7.00
C MET A 40 -6.19 -8.57 8.53
N PRO A 41 -5.06 -8.23 9.18
CA PRO A 41 -5.03 -8.13 10.63
C PRO A 41 -5.95 -7.02 11.12
N PRO A 42 -6.41 -7.07 12.38
CA PRO A 42 -7.25 -6.02 12.95
C PRO A 42 -6.54 -4.67 12.89
N ILE A 43 -7.26 -3.64 12.44
CA ILE A 43 -6.76 -2.27 12.38
C ILE A 43 -6.82 -1.69 13.80
N LEU A 44 -5.65 -1.37 14.36
CA LEU A 44 -5.55 -0.60 15.60
C LEU A 44 -5.62 0.88 15.25
N SER A 45 -6.66 1.56 15.71
CA SER A 45 -6.78 3.02 15.62
C SER A 45 -6.33 3.66 16.92
N MET A 46 -5.50 4.70 16.84
CA MET A 46 -5.25 5.61 17.97
C MET A 46 -6.18 6.83 17.83
N PRO A 47 -6.84 7.28 18.92
CA PRO A 47 -7.56 8.54 18.93
C PRO A 47 -6.61 9.75 18.79
#